data_AF-A0AA39A5U5-F1
#
_entry.id   AF-A0AA39A5U5-F1
#
_cell.length_a   1.000
_cell.length_b   1.000
_cell.length_c   1.000
_cell.angle_alpha   90.00
_cell.angle_beta   90.00
_cell.angle_gamma   90.00
#
_symmetry.space_group_name_H-M   'P 1'
#
loop_
_entity.id
_entity.type
_entity.pdbx_description
1 polymer ?
#
loop_
_entity_poly.entity_id
_entity_poly.type
_entity_poly.pdbx_seq_one_letter_code
_entity_poly.pdbx_strand_id
1 'polypeptide(L)'
;MANQRVSLSCSGLSSIVVAVLITFISRPAHSRTLESDTEVLRSFKASFDPNSVPPYLFISTWDFRMDPCESSGELFLGILCSTPVDNSSSRVTAIDLDGIGSDGFLPPVIGNLTEITALSFKQKQLSRAIT
;
A
#
# COMPACT_ATOMS: atom_id res chain seq x y z
N MET A 1 -2.07 25.87 -50.02
CA MET A 1 -2.56 24.64 -49.35
C MET A 1 -1.46 23.60 -49.46
N ALA A 2 -0.64 23.44 -48.43
CA ALA A 2 0.46 22.47 -48.42
C ALA A 2 0.03 21.28 -47.54
N ASN A 3 -0.21 20.13 -48.17
CA ASN A 3 -0.43 18.87 -47.47
C ASN A 3 0.95 18.30 -47.08
N GLN A 4 1.36 18.53 -45.84
CA GLN A 4 2.54 17.92 -45.26
C GLN A 4 2.27 16.41 -45.06
N ARG A 5 2.75 15.57 -45.98
CA ARG A 5 2.77 14.11 -45.80
C ARG A 5 3.83 13.80 -44.75
N VAL A 6 3.40 13.52 -43.53
CA VAL A 6 4.26 12.97 -42.49
C VAL A 6 4.70 11.58 -42.95
N SER A 7 5.96 11.44 -43.35
CA SER A 7 6.56 10.14 -43.64
C SER A 7 6.88 9.43 -42.32
N LEU A 8 6.05 8.50 -41.90
CA LEU A 8 6.37 7.61 -40.77
C LEU A 8 7.37 6.55 -41.22
N SER A 9 8.54 6.51 -40.60
CA SER A 9 9.53 5.44 -40.80
C SER A 9 9.10 4.14 -40.11
N CYS A 10 9.61 2.98 -40.58
CA CYS A 10 9.35 1.68 -39.96
C CYS A 10 9.71 1.63 -38.47
N SER A 11 10.72 2.38 -38.04
CA SER A 11 11.09 2.53 -36.62
C SER A 11 9.99 3.24 -35.81
N GLY A 12 9.37 4.28 -36.38
CA GLY A 12 8.25 5.00 -35.74
C GLY A 12 6.99 4.14 -35.63
N LEU A 13 6.70 3.33 -36.66
CA LEU A 13 5.58 2.37 -36.64
C LEU A 13 5.77 1.30 -35.55
N SER A 14 6.99 0.78 -35.38
CA SER A 14 7.31 -0.20 -34.33
C SER A 14 7.13 0.38 -32.92
N SER A 15 7.61 1.61 -32.67
CA SER A 15 7.43 2.27 -31.37
C SER A 15 5.96 2.55 -31.04
N ILE A 16 5.13 2.90 -32.03
CA ILE A 16 3.69 3.12 -31.82
C ILE A 16 2.99 1.80 -31.47
N VAL A 17 3.32 0.70 -32.15
CA VAL A 17 2.75 -0.63 -31.86
C VAL A 17 3.09 -1.06 -30.43
N VAL A 18 4.34 -0.88 -30.00
CA VAL A 18 4.77 -1.19 -28.62
C VAL A 18 4.02 -0.33 -27.61
N ALA A 19 3.88 0.98 -27.84
CA ALA A 19 3.14 1.87 -26.95
C ALA A 19 1.65 1.49 -26.84
N VAL A 20 1.00 1.15 -27.96
CA VAL A 20 -0.40 0.70 -27.98
C VAL A 20 -0.56 -0.61 -27.22
N LEU A 21 0.35 -1.57 -27.40
CA LEU A 21 0.35 -2.83 -26.65
C LEU A 21 0.51 -2.60 -25.14
N ILE A 22 1.40 -1.70 -24.73
CA ILE A 22 1.57 -1.33 -23.31
C ILE A 22 0.27 -0.76 -22.73
N THR A 23 -0.41 0.14 -23.46
CA THR A 23 -1.68 0.73 -22.98
C THR A 23 -2.82 -0.30 -22.90
N PHE A 24 -2.84 -1.31 -23.76
CA PHE A 24 -3.86 -2.39 -23.72
C PHE A 24 -3.64 -3.39 -22.58
N ILE A 25 -2.40 -3.54 -22.10
CA ILE A 25 -2.06 -4.44 -20.98
C ILE A 25 -2.28 -3.73 -19.64
N SER A 26 -2.07 -2.42 -19.58
CA SER A 26 -2.33 -1.59 -18.40
C SER A 26 -3.83 -1.42 -18.17
N ARG A 27 -4.46 -2.35 -17.44
CA ARG A 27 -5.76 -2.05 -16.83
C ARG A 27 -5.57 -0.90 -15.84
N PRO A 28 -6.41 0.15 -15.84
CA PRO A 28 -6.43 1.09 -14.75
C PRO A 28 -6.87 0.33 -13.49
N ALA A 29 -5.90 -0.03 -12.65
CA ALA A 29 -6.17 -0.51 -11.30
C ALA A 29 -6.50 0.73 -10.47
N HIS A 30 -7.79 0.98 -10.25
CA HIS A 30 -8.17 1.95 -9.24
C HIS A 30 -7.88 1.33 -7.89
N SER A 31 -6.94 1.94 -7.15
CA SER A 31 -6.69 1.63 -5.75
C SER A 31 -8.02 1.68 -5.00
N ARG A 32 -8.37 0.60 -4.31
CA ARG A 32 -9.53 0.61 -3.41
C ARG A 32 -9.29 1.50 -2.22
N THR A 33 -8.06 1.51 -1.71
CA THR A 33 -7.66 2.35 -0.58
C THR A 33 -7.57 3.81 -0.99
N LEU A 34 -8.00 4.73 -0.13
CA LEU A 34 -7.78 6.17 -0.36
C LEU A 34 -6.28 6.45 -0.41
N GLU A 35 -5.83 7.13 -1.46
CA GLU A 35 -4.41 7.37 -1.72
C GLU A 35 -3.68 8.05 -0.56
N SER A 36 -4.34 8.99 0.13
CA SER A 36 -3.76 9.65 1.30
C SER A 36 -3.50 8.69 2.46
N ASP A 37 -4.37 7.70 2.68
CA ASP A 37 -4.17 6.69 3.72
C ASP A 37 -2.98 5.78 3.34
N THR A 38 -2.87 5.40 2.05
CA THR A 38 -1.74 4.61 1.54
C THR A 38 -0.40 5.34 1.71
N GLU A 39 -0.36 6.66 1.47
CA GLU A 39 0.84 7.48 1.70
C GLU A 39 1.23 7.53 3.18
N VAL A 40 0.25 7.64 4.07
CA VAL A 40 0.49 7.61 5.51
C VAL A 40 1.06 6.27 5.94
N LEU A 41 0.52 5.15 5.44
CA LEU A 41 1.07 3.82 5.73
C LEU A 41 2.50 3.65 5.21
N ARG A 42 2.81 4.17 4.01
CA ARG A 42 4.18 4.17 3.45
C ARG A 42 5.15 4.95 4.32
N SER A 43 4.79 6.18 4.65
CA SER A 43 5.58 7.06 5.51
C SER A 43 5.74 6.49 6.92
N PHE A 44 4.70 5.85 7.45
CA PHE A 44 4.73 5.15 8.73
C PHE A 44 5.71 3.99 8.70
N LYS A 45 5.64 3.10 7.70
CA LYS A 45 6.60 1.99 7.54
C LYS A 45 8.04 2.50 7.42
N ALA A 46 8.25 3.59 6.67
CA ALA A 46 9.57 4.18 6.45
C ALA A 46 10.20 4.82 7.69
N SER A 47 9.42 5.07 8.74
CA SER A 47 9.92 5.66 10.00
C SER A 47 10.67 4.66 10.90
N PHE A 48 10.57 3.36 10.61
CA PHE A 48 11.27 2.32 11.35
C PHE A 48 12.54 1.89 10.60
N ASP A 49 13.62 1.62 11.35
CA ASP A 49 14.82 1.04 10.76
C ASP A 49 14.53 -0.40 10.29
N PRO A 50 14.72 -0.73 9.00
CA PRO A 50 14.50 -2.08 8.48
C PRO A 50 15.28 -3.16 9.23
N ASN A 51 16.43 -2.82 9.84
CA ASN A 51 17.25 -3.77 10.60
C ASN A 51 16.73 -3.99 12.03
N SER A 52 15.89 -3.08 12.53
CA SER A 52 15.30 -3.19 13.86
C SER A 52 13.90 -3.79 13.86
N VAL A 53 13.36 -4.15 12.69
CA VAL A 53 12.03 -4.76 12.52
C VAL A 53 12.20 -6.26 12.27
N PRO A 54 11.87 -7.13 13.25
CA PRO A 54 11.85 -8.56 13.04
C PRO A 54 10.88 -8.99 11.94
N PRO A 55 11.20 -10.05 11.17
CA PRO A 55 10.37 -10.49 10.05
C PRO A 55 8.99 -11.02 10.46
N TYR A 56 8.81 -11.40 11.73
CA TYR A 56 7.53 -11.90 12.24
C TYR A 56 6.52 -10.80 12.57
N LEU A 57 6.94 -9.54 12.67
CA LEU A 57 6.03 -8.42 12.98
C LEU A 57 5.12 -8.11 11.79
N PHE A 58 3.89 -7.71 12.05
CA PHE A 58 2.92 -7.36 11.02
C PHE A 58 3.42 -6.32 10.01
N ILE A 59 4.15 -5.30 10.47
CA ILE A 59 4.69 -4.24 9.61
C ILE A 59 5.65 -4.77 8.52
N SER A 60 6.26 -5.95 8.74
CA SER A 60 7.11 -6.62 7.74
C SER A 60 6.30 -7.04 6.51
N THR A 61 5.02 -7.42 6.70
CA THR A 61 4.11 -7.94 5.66
C THR A 61 3.53 -6.87 4.74
N TRP A 62 3.70 -5.60 5.07
CA TRP A 62 3.13 -4.49 4.30
C TRP A 62 3.90 -4.29 2.99
N ASP A 63 3.36 -4.78 1.87
CA ASP A 63 3.96 -4.68 0.55
C ASP A 63 3.13 -3.76 -0.36
N PHE A 64 3.62 -2.54 -0.54
CA PHE A 64 2.97 -1.49 -1.33
C PHE A 64 3.01 -1.71 -2.85
N ARG A 65 3.45 -2.89 -3.33
CA ARG A 65 3.10 -3.36 -4.68
C ARG A 65 1.62 -3.74 -4.79
N MET A 66 0.97 -4.00 -3.66
CA MET A 66 -0.46 -4.26 -3.56
C MET A 66 -1.22 -3.17 -2.81
N ASP A 67 -2.54 -3.12 -3.01
CA ASP A 67 -3.45 -2.20 -2.32
C ASP A 67 -3.77 -2.71 -0.90
N PRO A 68 -3.59 -1.89 0.16
CA PRO A 68 -3.78 -2.31 1.55
C PRO A 68 -5.17 -2.86 1.89
N CYS A 69 -6.22 -2.38 1.23
CA CYS A 69 -7.61 -2.76 1.46
C CYS A 69 -8.16 -3.74 0.41
N GLU A 70 -7.35 -4.14 -0.57
CA GLU A 70 -7.70 -5.14 -1.58
C GLU A 70 -6.91 -6.45 -1.43
N SER A 71 -5.77 -6.41 -0.74
CA SER A 71 -4.88 -7.57 -0.60
C SER A 71 -5.48 -8.70 0.25
N SER A 72 -5.08 -9.94 -0.04
CA SER A 72 -5.38 -11.10 0.81
C SER A 72 -4.71 -10.99 2.18
N GLY A 73 -5.30 -11.62 3.20
CA GLY A 73 -4.87 -11.51 4.60
C GLY A 73 -3.48 -12.04 4.97
N GLU A 74 -2.61 -12.30 4.00
CA GLU A 74 -1.18 -12.55 4.22
C GLU A 74 -0.34 -11.27 4.08
N LEU A 75 -0.83 -10.31 3.29
CA LEU A 75 -0.26 -8.98 3.16
C LEU A 75 -1.00 -8.00 4.07
N PHE A 76 -0.32 -6.94 4.47
CA PHE A 76 -0.92 -5.88 5.29
C PHE A 76 -1.58 -6.39 6.59
N LEU A 77 -0.94 -7.38 7.24
CA LEU A 77 -1.40 -7.86 8.54
C LEU A 77 -1.59 -6.69 9.52
N GLY A 78 -2.64 -6.80 10.33
CA GLY A 78 -3.01 -5.80 11.32
C GLY A 78 -3.77 -4.60 10.76
N ILE A 79 -3.91 -4.44 9.44
CA ILE A 79 -4.70 -3.35 8.86
C ILE A 79 -6.14 -3.83 8.64
N LEU A 80 -7.10 -3.02 9.10
CA LEU A 80 -8.51 -3.15 8.73
C LEU A 80 -8.96 -1.88 8.02
N CYS A 81 -9.85 -2.08 7.05
CA CYS A 81 -10.39 -1.01 6.24
C CYS A 81 -11.91 -0.92 6.33
N SER A 82 -12.45 0.26 6.02
CA SER A 82 -13.88 0.45 5.80
C SER A 82 -14.33 -0.24 4.51
N THR A 83 -15.58 -0.69 4.51
CA THR A 83 -16.29 -1.20 3.34
C THR A 83 -17.42 -0.23 2.99
N PRO A 84 -17.14 0.84 2.25
CA PRO A 84 -18.17 1.80 1.86
C PRO A 84 -19.25 1.13 1.01
N VAL A 85 -20.48 1.62 1.12
CA VAL A 85 -21.66 1.13 0.37
C VAL A 85 -21.75 1.78 -1.01
N ASP A 86 -21.12 2.94 -1.17
CA ASP A 86 -21.01 3.69 -2.41
C ASP A 86 -19.65 3.45 -3.09
N ASN A 87 -19.39 4.18 -4.17
CA ASN A 87 -18.16 4.07 -4.96
C ASN A 87 -16.98 4.87 -4.35
N SER A 88 -17.03 5.18 -3.05
CA SER A 88 -15.93 5.86 -2.38
C SER A 88 -14.74 4.91 -2.15
N SER A 89 -13.55 5.46 -1.99
CA SER A 89 -12.38 4.67 -1.56
C SER A 89 -12.54 4.15 -0.13
N SER A 90 -12.03 2.95 0.12
CA SER A 90 -11.86 2.39 1.46
C SER A 90 -10.87 3.23 2.28
N ARG A 91 -11.15 3.33 3.58
CA ARG A 91 -10.36 4.09 4.55
C ARG A 91 -9.76 3.14 5.57
N VAL A 92 -8.57 3.44 6.09
CA VAL A 92 -7.97 2.63 7.15
C VAL A 92 -8.67 2.94 8.47
N THR A 93 -9.26 1.91 9.09
CA THR A 93 -10.08 2.06 10.30
C THR A 93 -9.45 1.41 11.53
N ALA A 94 -8.55 0.45 11.35
CA ALA A 94 -7.77 -0.10 12.46
C ALA A 94 -6.36 -0.48 12.03
N ILE A 95 -5.42 -0.34 12.96
CA ILE A 95 -4.05 -0.83 12.81
C ILE A 95 -3.65 -1.57 14.09
N ASP A 96 -3.26 -2.83 13.93
CA ASP A 96 -2.53 -3.61 14.93
C ASP A 96 -1.07 -3.72 14.51
N LEU A 97 -0.19 -3.35 15.43
CA LEU A 97 1.25 -3.23 15.20
C LEU A 97 2.05 -4.38 15.82
N ASP A 98 1.35 -5.35 16.44
CA ASP A 98 1.95 -6.58 16.99
C ASP A 98 3.18 -6.33 17.88
N GLY A 99 3.14 -5.27 18.70
CA GLY A 99 4.21 -4.92 19.64
C GLY A 99 5.14 -3.80 19.20
N ILE A 100 5.15 -3.36 17.93
CA ILE A 100 5.99 -2.21 17.54
C ILE A 100 5.47 -0.91 18.18
N GLY A 101 6.36 -0.02 18.63
CA GLY A 101 5.97 1.22 19.33
C GLY A 101 5.57 1.04 20.80
N SER A 102 5.66 -0.18 21.36
CA SER A 102 5.42 -0.45 22.78
C SER A 102 6.48 0.15 23.71
N ASP A 103 7.62 0.56 23.17
CA ASP A 103 8.67 1.33 23.82
C ASP A 103 8.35 2.83 23.96
N GLY A 104 7.20 3.26 23.43
CA GLY A 104 6.67 4.61 23.58
C GLY A 104 6.92 5.53 22.38
N PHE A 105 7.54 5.05 21.31
CA PHE A 105 7.69 5.83 20.09
C PHE A 105 6.59 5.48 19.07
N LEU A 106 5.73 6.46 18.79
CA LEU A 106 4.72 6.39 17.73
C LEU A 106 4.97 7.51 16.71
N PRO A 107 5.32 7.17 15.46
CA PRO A 107 5.49 8.16 14.40
C PRO A 107 4.24 9.04 14.23
N PRO A 108 4.36 10.39 14.28
CA PRO A 108 3.20 11.29 14.29
C PRO A 108 2.39 11.25 12.98
N VAL A 109 2.99 10.76 11.88
CA VAL A 109 2.32 10.62 10.58
C VAL A 109 1.08 9.73 10.67
N ILE A 110 0.99 8.82 11.65
CA ILE A 110 -0.19 8.00 11.88
C ILE A 110 -1.44 8.84 12.17
N GLY A 111 -1.27 10.05 12.72
CA GLY A 111 -2.37 10.98 13.00
C GLY A 111 -3.07 11.52 11.75
N ASN A 112 -2.51 11.30 10.55
CA ASN A 112 -3.16 11.66 9.29
C ASN A 112 -4.21 10.62 8.84
N LEU A 113 -4.32 9.45 9.50
CA LEU A 113 -5.39 8.49 9.28
C LEU A 113 -6.65 8.93 10.02
N THR A 114 -7.50 9.71 9.36
CA THR A 114 -8.63 10.39 10.02
C THR A 114 -9.79 9.47 10.42
N GLU A 115 -9.87 8.27 9.83
CA GLU A 115 -10.95 7.29 10.10
C GLU A 115 -10.50 6.17 11.04
N ILE A 116 -9.30 6.27 11.63
CA ILE A 116 -8.81 5.25 12.55
C ILE A 116 -9.64 5.26 13.84
N THR A 117 -10.17 4.09 14.19
CA THR A 117 -10.99 3.87 15.40
C THR A 117 -10.29 2.97 16.40
N ALA A 118 -9.30 2.19 15.95
CA ALA A 118 -8.53 1.31 16.79
C ALA A 118 -7.04 1.33 16.39
N LEU A 119 -6.18 1.53 17.38
CA LEU A 119 -4.74 1.43 17.25
C LEU A 119 -4.21 0.56 18.39
N SER A 120 -3.61 -0.58 18.07
CA SER A 120 -3.11 -1.56 19.02
C SER A 120 -1.62 -1.78 18.83
N PHE A 121 -0.90 -1.86 19.94
CA PHE A 121 0.52 -2.19 20.02
C PHE A 121 0.73 -3.48 20.83
N LYS A 122 -0.31 -4.32 20.97
CA LYS A 122 -0.23 -5.48 21.84
C LYS A 122 0.70 -6.52 21.21
N GLN A 123 1.83 -6.74 21.88
CA GLN A 123 2.69 -7.88 21.57
C GLN A 123 1.90 -9.16 21.84
N LYS A 124 1.71 -10.01 20.83
CA LYS A 124 1.29 -11.38 21.09
C LYS A 124 2.44 -12.06 21.80
N GLN A 125 2.30 -12.23 23.11
CA GLN A 125 3.20 -13.08 23.89
C GLN A 125 3.07 -14.49 23.30
N LEU A 126 3.90 -14.82 22.32
CA LEU A 126 4.26 -16.21 22.09
C LEU A 126 4.97 -16.61 23.38
N SER A 127 4.23 -17.23 24.31
CA SER A 127 4.84 -17.99 25.38
C SER A 127 5.98 -18.76 24.73
N ARG A 128 7.21 -18.51 25.18
CA ARG A 128 8.38 -19.33 24.85
C ARG A 128 7.97 -20.78 25.08
N ALA A 129 7.52 -21.46 24.04
CA ALA A 129 7.28 -22.88 24.05
C ALA A 129 8.67 -23.51 23.92
N ILE A 130 9.33 -23.58 25.08
CA ILE A 130 10.08 -24.71 25.61
C ILE A 130 11.00 -25.44 24.61
N THR A 131 12.31 -25.33 24.92
CA THR A 131 13.47 -26.17 24.56
C THR A 131 14.16 -25.88 23.23
#